data_AF-A0A329KN45-F1
#
_entry.id   AF-A0A329KN45-F1
#
_cell.length_a   1.000
_cell.length_b   1.000
_cell.length_c   1.000
_cell.angle_alpha   90.00
_cell.angle_beta   90.00
_cell.angle_gamma   90.00
#
_symmetry.space_group_name_H-M   'P 1'
#
loop_
_entity.id
_entity.type
_entity.pdbx_description
1 polymer ?
#
loop_
_entity_poly.entity_id
_entity_poly.type
_entity_poly.pdbx_seq_one_letter_code
_entity_poly.pdbx_strand_id
1 'polypeptide(L)'
;MVGLAQVALNSAPIFGGALLAVAAGQFRGPDYREAIKQDMDLLERLPPEDVDRRAELRRSIEGRIDDLIDAADRSRVLRRAALSYHGNWRDGVLLLCAVLFTIIWWNVSHSRDNWLPMFVVLILLCVVAAAYTFRGALHAARTAFRAKRQGRRD
;
A
#
# COMPACT_ATOMS: atom_id res chain seq x y z
N MET A 1 -10.34 21.53 -30.31
CA MET A 1 -9.13 20.68 -30.25
C MET A 1 -9.15 19.97 -28.91
N VAL A 2 -9.24 18.64 -28.89
CA VAL A 2 -9.22 17.87 -27.62
C VAL A 2 -7.79 17.89 -27.11
N GLY A 3 -7.54 18.70 -26.07
CA GLY A 3 -6.22 18.85 -25.49
C GLY A 3 -5.79 17.58 -24.76
N LEU A 4 -4.52 17.20 -24.88
CA LEU A 4 -3.91 16.08 -24.13
C LEU A 4 -4.17 16.17 -22.62
N ALA A 5 -4.38 17.38 -22.09
CA ALA A 5 -4.80 17.62 -20.71
C ALA A 5 -6.16 16.98 -20.37
N GLN A 6 -7.13 16.99 -21.29
CA GLN A 6 -8.47 16.43 -21.10
C GLN A 6 -8.47 14.90 -21.20
N VAL A 7 -7.54 14.32 -21.98
CA VAL A 7 -7.28 12.87 -22.02
C VAL A 7 -6.55 12.39 -20.76
N ALA A 8 -5.61 13.19 -20.23
CA ALA A 8 -4.94 12.91 -18.96
C ALA A 8 -5.91 13.00 -17.76
N LEU A 9 -6.79 14.02 -17.73
CA LEU A 9 -7.81 14.17 -16.69
C LEU A 9 -8.82 13.01 -16.67
N ASN A 10 -9.22 12.49 -17.85
CA ASN A 10 -10.17 11.38 -17.94
C ASN A 10 -9.54 10.00 -17.72
N SER A 11 -8.21 9.87 -17.83
CA SER A 11 -7.50 8.60 -17.64
C SER A 11 -6.88 8.45 -16.24
N ALA A 12 -6.68 9.54 -15.51
CA ALA A 12 -6.14 9.53 -14.15
C ALA A 12 -6.89 8.58 -13.17
N PRO A 13 -8.24 8.47 -13.19
CA PRO A 13 -8.95 7.50 -12.36
C PRO A 13 -8.68 6.04 -12.74
N ILE A 14 -8.49 5.76 -14.04
CA ILE A 14 -8.22 4.41 -14.56
C ILE A 14 -6.80 3.99 -14.20
N PHE A 15 -5.82 4.88 -14.37
CA PHE A 15 -4.45 4.63 -13.92
C PHE A 15 -4.35 4.49 -12.40
N GLY A 16 -5.06 5.33 -11.64
CA GLY A 16 -5.14 5.21 -10.19
C GLY A 16 -5.79 3.91 -9.74
N GLY A 17 -6.89 3.50 -10.38
CA GLY A 17 -7.58 2.23 -10.12
C GLY A 17 -6.73 1.01 -10.49
N ALA A 18 -5.99 1.06 -11.59
CA ALA A 18 -5.08 0.00 -12.00
C ALA A 18 -3.90 -0.16 -11.02
N LEU A 19 -3.27 0.94 -10.60
CA LEU A 19 -2.22 0.91 -9.59
C LEU A 19 -2.74 0.42 -8.24
N LEU A 20 -3.97 0.79 -7.86
CA LEU A 20 -4.61 0.31 -6.64
C LEU A 20 -4.90 -1.20 -6.72
N ALA A 21 -5.37 -1.71 -7.86
CA ALA A 21 -5.62 -3.14 -8.07
C ALA A 21 -4.32 -3.97 -8.01
N VAL A 22 -3.22 -3.43 -8.54
CA VAL A 22 -1.88 -4.03 -8.42
C VAL A 22 -1.40 -3.99 -6.97
N ALA A 23 -1.54 -2.86 -6.29
CA ALA A 23 -1.16 -2.71 -4.87
C ALA A 23 -2.00 -3.58 -3.92
N ALA A 24 -3.28 -3.81 -4.24
CA ALA A 24 -4.18 -4.69 -3.50
C ALA A 24 -3.86 -6.19 -3.69
N GLY A 25 -2.88 -6.54 -4.52
CA GLY A 25 -2.44 -7.92 -4.72
C GLY A 25 -3.40 -8.76 -5.57
N GLN A 26 -4.25 -8.12 -6.38
CA GLN A 26 -5.22 -8.83 -7.23
C GLN A 26 -4.55 -9.58 -8.40
N PHE A 27 -3.29 -9.27 -8.70
CA PHE A 27 -2.40 -10.13 -9.47
C PHE A 27 -1.94 -11.30 -8.60
N ARG A 28 -2.70 -12.39 -8.63
CA ARG A 28 -2.32 -13.67 -8.05
C ARG A 28 -1.10 -14.18 -8.83
N GLY A 29 0.06 -14.25 -8.16
CA GLY A 29 1.27 -14.82 -8.75
C GLY A 29 1.09 -16.30 -9.14
N PRO A 30 2.04 -16.87 -9.90
CA PRO A 30 2.00 -18.28 -10.29
C PRO A 30 1.76 -19.21 -9.09
N ASP A 31 0.92 -20.24 -9.26
CA ASP A 31 0.68 -21.22 -8.19
C ASP A 31 1.82 -22.24 -8.12
N TYR A 32 2.93 -21.82 -7.52
CA TYR A 32 4.13 -22.64 -7.34
C TYR A 32 3.81 -23.95 -6.60
N ARG A 33 2.81 -23.96 -5.72
CA ARG A 33 2.45 -25.13 -4.91
C ARG A 33 1.82 -26.23 -5.76
N GLU A 34 0.96 -25.86 -6.70
CA GLU A 34 0.38 -26.78 -7.67
C GLU A 34 1.44 -27.31 -8.65
N ALA A 35 2.31 -26.44 -9.15
CA ALA A 35 3.40 -26.81 -10.06
C ALA A 35 4.38 -27.82 -9.42
N ILE A 36 4.81 -27.58 -8.18
CA ILE A 36 5.71 -28.51 -7.45
C ILE A 36 5.04 -29.89 -7.27
N LYS A 37 3.74 -29.92 -6.97
CA LYS A 37 3.00 -31.18 -6.80
C LYS A 37 2.95 -31.99 -8.10
N GLN A 38 2.74 -31.32 -9.24
CA GLN A 38 2.76 -31.97 -10.55
C GLN A 38 4.15 -32.52 -10.89
N ASP A 39 5.21 -31.77 -10.60
CA ASP A 39 6.59 -32.21 -10.87
C ASP A 39 6.98 -33.42 -9.99
N MET A 40 6.49 -33.49 -8.75
CA MET A 40 6.71 -34.65 -7.87
C MET A 40 5.98 -35.91 -8.36
N ASP A 41 4.74 -35.80 -8.84
CA ASP A 41 4.02 -36.91 -9.46
C ASP A 41 4.73 -37.41 -10.73
N LEU A 42 5.28 -36.49 -11.54
CA LEU A 42 6.13 -36.84 -12.68
C LEU A 42 7.40 -37.59 -12.28
N LEU A 43 8.04 -37.18 -11.18
CA LEU A 43 9.24 -37.85 -10.66
C LEU A 43 8.96 -39.28 -10.17
N GLU A 44 7.79 -39.51 -9.57
CA GLU A 44 7.35 -40.85 -9.15
C GLU A 44 7.09 -41.77 -10.35
N ARG A 45 6.58 -41.21 -11.46
CA ARG A 45 6.26 -41.96 -12.68
C ARG A 45 7.47 -42.26 -13.57
N LEU A 46 8.58 -41.55 -13.41
CA LEU A 46 9.78 -41.77 -14.21
C LEU A 46 10.42 -43.13 -13.90
N PRO A 47 10.90 -43.89 -14.90
CA PRO A 47 11.64 -45.12 -14.65
C PRO A 47 12.85 -44.88 -13.74
N PRO A 48 13.14 -45.76 -12.77
CA PRO A 48 14.28 -45.59 -11.86
C PRO A 48 15.64 -45.63 -12.57
N GLU A 49 15.69 -46.24 -13.75
CA GLU A 49 16.88 -46.34 -14.62
C GLU A 49 17.26 -44.99 -15.27
N ASP A 50 16.31 -44.05 -15.42
CA ASP A 50 16.51 -42.73 -16.06
C ASP A 50 17.12 -41.70 -15.08
N VAL A 51 18.28 -42.03 -14.51
CA VAL A 51 18.93 -41.28 -13.43
C VAL A 51 19.15 -39.79 -13.80
N ASP A 52 19.58 -39.51 -15.03
CA ASP A 52 19.88 -38.15 -15.48
C ASP A 52 18.63 -37.26 -15.55
N ARG A 53 17.53 -37.76 -16.12
CA ARG A 53 16.27 -37.02 -16.20
C ARG A 53 15.64 -36.81 -14.83
N ARG A 54 15.72 -37.81 -13.95
CA ARG A 54 15.27 -37.68 -12.56
C ARG A 54 16.09 -36.62 -11.81
N ALA A 55 17.40 -36.58 -12.03
CA ALA A 55 18.28 -35.58 -11.42
C ALA A 55 17.98 -34.16 -11.92
N GLU A 56 17.70 -33.99 -13.21
CA GLU A 56 17.33 -32.70 -13.78
C GLU A 56 15.96 -32.21 -13.27
N LEU A 57 14.96 -33.08 -13.24
CA LEU A 57 13.64 -32.77 -12.69
C LEU A 57 13.73 -32.42 -11.20
N ARG A 58 14.53 -33.15 -10.43
CA ARG A 58 14.78 -32.84 -9.02
C ARG A 58 15.42 -31.46 -8.84
N ARG A 59 16.40 -31.09 -9.68
CA ARG A 59 16.98 -29.73 -9.70
C ARG A 59 15.94 -28.64 -9.98
N SER A 60 15.03 -28.87 -10.93
CA SER A 60 13.96 -27.91 -11.22
C SER A 60 13.00 -27.74 -10.04
N ILE A 61 12.70 -28.82 -9.30
CA ILE A 61 11.81 -28.78 -8.15
C ILE A 61 12.46 -28.02 -6.99
N GLU A 62 13.75 -28.27 -6.73
CA GLU A 62 14.54 -27.54 -5.73
C GLU A 62 14.50 -26.04 -6.01
N GLY A 63 14.76 -25.62 -7.26
CA GLY A 63 14.67 -24.20 -7.63
C GLY A 63 13.28 -23.59 -7.42
N ARG A 64 12.19 -24.33 -7.75
CA ARG A 64 10.82 -23.87 -7.48
C ARG A 64 10.51 -23.76 -5.98
N ILE A 65 11.08 -24.64 -5.16
CA ILE A 65 10.94 -24.59 -3.70
C ILE A 65 11.66 -23.35 -3.16
N ASP A 66 12.86 -23.06 -3.65
CA ASP A 66 13.61 -21.86 -3.27
C ASP A 66 12.82 -20.59 -3.61
N ASP A 67 12.26 -20.49 -4.81
CA ASP A 67 11.40 -19.37 -5.23
C ASP A 67 10.17 -19.20 -4.30
N LEU A 68 9.55 -20.32 -3.89
CA LEU A 68 8.41 -20.31 -2.98
C LEU A 68 8.81 -19.81 -1.59
N ILE A 69 9.98 -20.22 -1.09
CA ILE A 69 10.53 -19.76 0.19
C ILE A 69 10.83 -18.27 0.12
N ASP A 70 11.49 -17.81 -0.94
CA ASP A 70 11.86 -16.40 -1.13
C ASP A 70 10.62 -15.49 -1.22
N ALA A 71 9.59 -15.94 -1.94
CA ALA A 71 8.30 -15.25 -2.00
C ALA A 71 7.61 -15.21 -0.63
N ALA A 72 7.64 -16.31 0.12
CA ALA A 72 7.07 -16.37 1.45
C ALA A 72 7.83 -15.46 2.44
N ASP A 73 9.15 -15.40 2.37
CA ASP A 73 9.97 -14.53 3.21
C ASP A 73 9.79 -13.06 2.86
N ARG A 74 9.73 -12.71 1.57
CA ARG A 74 9.37 -11.36 1.13
C ARG A 74 7.98 -10.97 1.63
N SER A 75 7.00 -11.88 1.58
CA SER A 75 5.66 -11.61 2.14
C SER A 75 5.70 -11.38 3.65
N ARG A 76 6.53 -12.12 4.40
CA ARG A 76 6.69 -11.95 5.85
C ARG A 76 7.40 -10.65 6.18
N VAL A 77 8.39 -10.25 5.39
CA VAL A 77 9.09 -8.96 5.53
C VAL A 77 8.14 -7.82 5.23
N LEU A 78 7.37 -7.89 4.14
CA LEU A 78 6.35 -6.89 3.81
C LEU A 78 5.26 -6.81 4.87
N ARG A 79 4.79 -7.95 5.37
CA ARG A 79 3.79 -8.01 6.45
C ARG A 79 4.35 -7.49 7.76
N ARG A 80 5.61 -7.79 8.10
CA ARG A 80 6.30 -7.19 9.25
C ARG A 80 6.49 -5.70 9.09
N ALA A 81 6.87 -5.22 7.90
CA ALA A 81 6.98 -3.81 7.58
C ALA A 81 5.62 -3.10 7.71
N ALA A 82 4.55 -3.69 7.18
CA ALA A 82 3.19 -3.18 7.27
C ALA A 82 2.60 -3.25 8.69
N LEU A 83 2.93 -4.27 9.49
CA LEU A 83 2.52 -4.35 10.90
C LEU A 83 3.38 -3.47 11.80
N SER A 84 4.65 -3.25 11.46
CA SER A 84 5.53 -2.26 12.09
C SER A 84 5.27 -0.84 11.62
N TYR A 85 4.46 -0.68 10.57
CA TYR A 85 3.96 0.61 10.14
C TYR A 85 2.98 1.09 11.20
N HIS A 86 3.52 1.79 12.20
CA HIS A 86 2.79 2.76 13.00
C HIS A 86 2.36 3.89 12.06
N GLY A 87 1.41 3.60 11.18
CA GLY A 87 0.78 4.56 10.32
C GLY A 87 0.22 5.65 11.21
N ASN A 88 0.80 6.84 11.10
CA ASN A 88 0.36 7.98 11.85
C ASN A 88 -1.07 8.25 11.38
N TRP A 89 -2.07 7.81 12.14
CA TRP A 89 -3.51 7.97 11.84
C TRP A 89 -3.84 9.37 11.30
N ARG A 90 -3.06 10.38 11.72
CA ARG A 90 -2.90 11.69 11.10
C ARG A 90 -2.98 11.69 9.57
N ASP A 91 -2.18 10.89 8.88
CA ASP A 91 -2.05 10.91 7.42
C ASP A 91 -3.28 10.30 6.76
N GLY A 92 -3.90 9.29 7.38
CA GLY A 92 -5.19 8.75 6.95
C GLY A 92 -6.34 9.75 7.10
N VAL A 93 -6.36 10.50 8.21
CA VAL A 93 -7.33 11.59 8.43
C VAL A 93 -7.09 12.75 7.48
N LEU A 94 -5.82 13.12 7.21
CA LEU A 94 -5.47 14.16 6.23
C LEU A 94 -5.91 13.76 4.81
N LEU A 95 -5.67 12.51 4.42
CA LEU A 95 -6.14 11.96 3.14
C LEU A 95 -7.68 12.04 3.07
N LEU A 96 -8.38 11.63 4.13
CA LEU A 96 -9.84 11.69 4.21
C LEU A 96 -10.36 13.13 4.10
N CYS A 97 -9.74 14.08 4.81
CA CYS A 97 -10.07 15.51 4.72
C CYS A 97 -9.86 16.06 3.31
N ALA A 98 -8.75 15.72 2.66
CA ALA A 98 -8.45 16.17 1.30
C ALA A 98 -9.45 15.60 0.28
N VAL A 99 -9.82 14.33 0.41
CA VAL A 99 -10.83 13.68 -0.45
C VAL A 99 -12.21 14.30 -0.22
N LEU A 100 -12.65 14.46 1.04
CA LEU A 100 -13.93 15.08 1.36
C LEU A 100 -13.99 16.53 0.88
N PHE A 101 -12.93 17.32 1.06
CA PHE A 101 -12.83 18.67 0.53
C PHE A 101 -12.97 18.69 -0.99
N THR A 102 -12.27 17.79 -1.69
CA THR A 102 -12.32 17.70 -3.15
C THR A 102 -13.71 17.33 -3.65
N ILE A 103 -14.39 16.37 -2.99
CA ILE A 103 -15.76 15.97 -3.32
C ILE A 103 -16.75 17.12 -3.08
N ILE A 104 -16.68 17.79 -1.93
CA ILE A 104 -17.56 18.91 -1.57
C ILE A 104 -17.35 20.07 -2.54
N TRP A 105 -16.10 20.43 -2.81
CA TRP A 105 -15.76 21.49 -3.76
C TRP A 105 -16.31 21.20 -5.16
N TRP A 106 -16.17 19.97 -5.64
CA TRP A 106 -16.62 19.61 -6.98
C TRP A 106 -18.15 19.52 -7.11
N ASN A 107 -18.86 19.21 -6.03
CA ASN A 107 -20.32 18.99 -6.06
C ASN A 107 -21.14 20.24 -5.67
N VAL A 108 -20.52 21.30 -5.14
CA VAL A 108 -21.21 22.53 -4.77
C VAL A 108 -21.44 23.45 -5.97
N SER A 109 -22.69 23.88 -6.17
CA SER A 109 -23.04 24.95 -7.11
C SER A 109 -22.56 26.30 -6.58
N HIS A 110 -21.53 26.85 -7.23
CA HIS A 110 -20.87 28.11 -6.85
C HIS A 110 -21.71 29.37 -7.13
N SER A 111 -22.97 29.20 -7.55
CA SER A 111 -23.89 30.27 -7.92
C SER A 111 -24.94 30.60 -6.84
N ARG A 112 -24.84 30.02 -5.63
CA ARG A 112 -25.76 30.31 -4.52
C ARG A 112 -25.21 31.38 -3.56
N ASP A 113 -26.08 32.31 -3.14
CA ASP A 113 -25.76 33.40 -2.20
C ASP A 113 -25.23 32.93 -0.84
N ASN A 114 -25.53 31.69 -0.43
CA ASN A 114 -25.04 31.12 0.83
C ASN A 114 -23.67 30.41 0.72
N TRP A 115 -22.94 30.61 -0.38
CA TRP A 115 -21.63 29.99 -0.61
C TRP A 115 -20.54 30.53 0.32
N LEU A 116 -20.54 31.85 0.54
CA LEU A 116 -19.51 32.53 1.35
C LEU A 116 -19.53 32.08 2.82
N PRO A 117 -20.69 31.96 3.51
CA PRO A 117 -20.75 31.41 4.87
C PRO A 117 -20.29 29.94 4.94
N MET A 118 -20.67 29.11 3.97
CA MET A 118 -20.26 27.70 3.90
C MET A 118 -18.74 27.57 3.74
N PHE A 119 -18.12 28.43 2.93
CA PHE A 119 -16.68 28.50 2.74
C PHE A 119 -15.93 28.87 4.04
N VAL A 120 -16.44 29.84 4.80
CA VAL A 120 -15.85 30.23 6.10
C VAL A 120 -15.96 29.09 7.11
N VAL A 121 -17.09 28.37 7.15
CA VAL A 121 -17.26 27.19 8.02
C VAL A 121 -16.26 26.08 7.65
N LEU A 122 -16.04 25.82 6.36
CA LEU A 122 -15.05 24.85 5.89
C LEU A 122 -13.62 25.24 6.29
N ILE A 123 -13.26 26.51 6.15
CA ILE A 123 -11.95 27.02 6.61
C ILE A 123 -11.81 26.84 8.13
N LEU A 124 -12.83 27.20 8.91
CA LEU A 124 -12.81 27.01 10.36
C LEU A 124 -12.66 25.54 10.75
N LEU A 125 -13.35 24.63 10.05
CA LEU A 125 -13.21 23.19 10.26
C LEU A 125 -11.78 22.70 9.97
N CYS A 126 -11.16 23.18 8.88
CA CYS A 126 -9.77 22.91 8.55
C CYS A 126 -8.80 23.46 9.63
N VAL A 127 -9.04 24.66 10.15
CA VAL A 127 -8.23 25.25 11.23
C VAL A 127 -8.37 24.45 12.53
N VAL A 128 -9.57 23.99 12.87
CA VAL A 128 -9.79 23.13 14.05
C VAL A 128 -9.08 21.79 13.88
N ALA A 129 -9.15 21.17 12.70
CA ALA A 129 -8.39 19.95 12.39
C ALA A 129 -6.87 20.18 12.48
N ALA A 130 -6.37 21.31 11.97
CA ALA A 130 -4.96 21.69 12.08
C ALA A 130 -4.52 21.93 13.54
N ALA A 131 -5.35 22.59 14.35
CA ALA A 131 -5.07 22.84 15.77
C ALA A 131 -5.07 21.55 16.60
N TYR A 132 -6.00 20.63 16.32
CA TYR A 132 -6.07 19.32 16.98
C TYR A 132 -4.86 18.44 16.64
N THR A 133 -4.41 18.46 15.38
CA THR A 133 -3.19 17.75 14.95
C THR A 133 -1.92 18.36 15.53
N PHE A 134 -1.87 19.68 15.73
CA PHE A 134 -0.73 20.37 16.35
C PHE A 134 -0.57 20.02 17.84
N ARG A 135 -1.66 19.82 18.60
CA ARG A 135 -1.57 19.36 20.01
C ARG A 135 -0.96 17.95 20.11
N GLY A 136 -1.28 17.05 19.19
CA GLY A 136 -0.68 15.70 19.13
C GLY A 136 0.82 15.73 18.83
N ALA A 137 1.25 16.57 17.88
CA ALA A 137 2.65 16.74 17.53
C ALA A 137 3.49 17.33 18.69
N LEU A 138 2.91 18.25 19.48
CA LEU A 138 3.56 18.83 20.66
C LEU A 138 3.82 17.79 21.76
N HIS A 139 2.94 16.80 21.93
CA HIS A 139 3.16 15.74 22.92
C HIS A 139 4.27 14.76 22.49
N ALA A 140 4.33 14.38 21.21
CA ALA A 140 5.38 13.53 20.66
C ALA A 140 6.75 14.24 20.63
N ALA A 141 6.78 15.54 20.32
CA ALA A 141 7.99 16.34 20.39
C ALA A 141 8.51 16.46 21.83
N ARG A 142 7.63 16.67 22.82
CA ARG A 142 8.01 16.76 24.23
C ARG A 142 8.58 15.45 24.78
N THR A 143 8.04 14.30 24.40
CA THR A 143 8.58 13.00 24.82
C THR A 143 9.92 12.69 24.14
N ALA A 144 10.07 12.99 22.84
CA ALA A 144 11.34 12.84 22.12
C ALA A 144 12.45 13.76 22.66
N PHE A 145 12.12 15.01 22.99
CA PHE A 145 13.09 15.94 23.60
C PHE A 145 13.51 15.52 25.02
N ARG A 146 12.61 14.88 25.78
CA ARG A 146 12.93 14.38 27.13
C ARG A 146 13.83 13.14 27.09
N ALA A 147 13.57 12.21 26.18
CA ALA A 147 14.42 11.02 25.96
C ALA A 147 15.85 11.40 25.52
N LYS A 148 15.98 12.39 24.62
CA LYS A 148 17.29 12.88 24.15
C LYS A 148 18.12 13.55 25.25
N ARG A 149 17.49 14.08 26.31
CA ARG A 149 18.18 14.72 27.43
C ARG A 149 18.69 13.72 28.47
N GLN A 150 18.15 12.51 28.48
CA GLN A 150 18.50 11.46 29.43
C GLN A 150 19.68 10.61 28.93
N GLY A 151 19.75 10.30 27.63
CA GLY A 151 20.89 9.61 27.01
C GLY A 151 22.16 10.46 26.78
N ARG A 152 22.31 11.60 27.46
CA ARG A 152 23.53 12.44 27.45
C ARG A 152 24.14 12.59 28.85
N ARG A 153 23.67 11.80 29.81
CA ARG A 153 24.17 11.76 31.20
C ARG A 153 24.77 10.41 31.61
N ASP A 154 24.79 9.46 30.69
CA ASP A 154 25.53 8.20 30.77
C ASP A 154 26.73 8.29 29.82
#